data_AF-A0A8S3KBA7-F1
#
_entry.id   AF-A0A8S3KBA7-F1
#
_cell.length_a   1.000
_cell.length_b   1.000
_cell.length_c   1.000
_cell.angle_alpha   90.00
_cell.angle_beta   90.00
_cell.angle_gamma   90.00
#
_symmetry.space_group_name_H-M   'P 1'
#
loop_
_entity.id
_entity.type
_entity.pdbx_description
1 polymer ?
#
loop_
_entity_poly.entity_id
_entity_poly.type
_entity_poly.pdbx_seq_one_letter_code
_entity_poly.pdbx_strand_id
1 'polypeptide(L)'
;MCFATTIVLLSIFILIVYVYSRLNRSNHTEKLPGIKPQWVFGNLYNTGIVSGRVTLPEAITELKEKYGDVFSFWFGPYYSIVLSRIDHVQHVLADRHTYDIAETTT
;
A
#
# COMPACT_ATOMS: atom_id res chain seq x y z
N MET A 1 31.80 13.45 -19.84
CA MET A 1 31.68 13.59 -18.37
C MET A 1 30.23 13.62 -17.89
N CYS A 2 29.27 14.27 -18.58
CA CYS A 2 27.86 14.30 -18.16
C CYS A 2 27.12 12.94 -18.15
N PHE A 3 27.41 12.02 -19.06
CA PHE A 3 26.66 10.75 -19.11
C PHE A 3 27.00 9.79 -17.97
N ALA A 4 28.25 9.76 -17.53
CA ALA A 4 28.66 8.92 -16.41
C ALA A 4 28.04 9.43 -15.10
N THR A 5 28.02 10.75 -14.90
CA THR A 5 27.44 11.35 -13.69
C THR A 5 25.93 11.17 -13.63
N THR A 6 25.21 11.29 -14.76
CA THR A 6 23.76 11.05 -14.78
C THR A 6 23.42 9.59 -14.49
N ILE A 7 24.17 8.63 -15.04
CA ILE A 7 23.97 7.19 -14.76
C ILE A 7 24.19 6.89 -13.28
N VAL A 8 25.24 7.47 -12.68
CA VAL A 8 25.54 7.30 -11.25
C VAL A 8 24.44 7.90 -10.36
N LEU A 9 23.92 9.08 -10.70
CA LEU A 9 22.82 9.69 -9.95
C LEU A 9 21.53 8.87 -10.06
N LEU A 10 21.21 8.34 -11.25
CA LEU A 10 20.05 7.47 -11.45
C LEU A 10 20.17 6.16 -10.69
N SER A 11 21.36 5.53 -10.65
CA SER A 11 21.55 4.29 -9.91
C SER A 11 21.43 4.49 -8.40
N ILE A 12 21.96 5.59 -7.87
CA ILE A 12 21.79 5.98 -6.46
C ILE A 12 20.32 6.23 -6.15
N PHE A 13 19.60 6.96 -7.01
CA PHE A 13 18.17 7.23 -6.82
C PHE A 13 17.35 5.93 -6.79
N ILE A 14 17.59 5.00 -7.72
CA ILE A 14 16.91 3.69 -7.75
C ILE A 14 17.23 2.89 -6.47
N LEU A 15 18.48 2.93 -6.01
CA LEU A 15 18.88 2.24 -4.78
C LEU A 15 18.18 2.81 -3.55
N ILE A 16 18.07 4.14 -3.42
CA ILE A 16 17.34 4.80 -2.33
C ILE A 16 15.87 4.39 -2.35
N VAL A 17 15.21 4.45 -3.51
CA VAL A 17 13.81 4.04 -3.67
C VAL A 17 13.63 2.57 -3.30
N TYR A 18 14.56 1.71 -3.69
CA TYR A 18 14.54 0.28 -3.36
C TYR A 18 14.69 0.03 -1.86
N VAL A 19 15.67 0.65 -1.21
CA VAL A 19 15.90 0.49 0.24
C VAL A 19 14.72 1.02 1.03
N TYR A 20 14.23 2.22 0.71
CA TYR A 20 13.04 2.81 1.33
C TYR A 20 11.82 1.88 1.22
N SER A 21 11.55 1.38 0.01
CA SER A 21 10.44 0.45 -0.23
C SER A 21 10.59 -0.86 0.54
N ARG A 22 11.82 -1.37 0.69
CA ARG A 22 12.11 -2.60 1.43
C ARG A 22 11.91 -2.44 2.93
N LEU A 23 12.40 -1.33 3.49
CA LEU A 23 12.22 -1.00 4.91
C LEU A 23 10.73 -0.82 5.22
N ASN A 24 10.00 -0.08 4.38
CA ASN A 24 8.57 0.15 4.60
C ASN A 24 7.75 -1.15 4.58
N ARG A 25 8.08 -2.11 3.71
CA ARG A 25 7.43 -3.43 3.68
C ARG A 25 7.67 -4.27 4.92
N SER A 26 8.88 -4.19 5.49
CA SER A 26 9.25 -4.98 6.67
C SER A 26 8.43 -4.62 7.90
N ASN A 27 7.98 -3.38 7.99
CA ASN A 27 7.21 -2.89 9.14
C ASN A 27 5.74 -3.36 9.13
N HIS A 28 5.24 -3.87 8.00
CA HIS A 28 3.83 -4.23 7.81
C HIS A 28 3.63 -5.75 7.71
N THR A 29 4.24 -6.50 8.63
CA THR A 29 4.27 -7.97 8.62
C THR A 29 2.98 -8.63 9.14
N GLU A 30 1.99 -7.86 9.56
CA GLU A 30 0.69 -8.40 9.96
C GLU A 30 -0.08 -8.94 8.74
N LYS A 31 -0.36 -10.25 8.80
CA LYS A 31 -0.87 -11.08 7.71
C LYS A 31 -2.36 -10.86 7.46
N LEU A 32 -2.76 -9.66 7.06
CA LEU A 32 -4.09 -9.48 6.48
C LEU A 32 -4.13 -10.09 5.06
N PRO A 33 -5.22 -10.76 4.68
CA PRO A 33 -5.38 -11.29 3.33
C PRO A 33 -5.33 -10.11 2.35
N GLY A 34 -4.66 -10.28 1.20
CA GLY A 34 -4.50 -9.21 0.23
C GLY A 34 -3.51 -9.54 -0.88
N ILE A 35 -3.45 -8.69 -1.90
CA ILE A 35 -2.51 -8.88 -3.01
C ILE A 35 -1.08 -8.62 -2.50
N LYS A 36 -0.15 -9.49 -2.90
CA LYS A 36 1.28 -9.30 -2.64
C LYS A 36 1.82 -8.11 -3.45
N PRO A 37 2.40 -7.08 -2.81
CA PRO A 37 2.85 -5.86 -3.48
C PRO A 37 4.03 -6.10 -4.43
N GLN A 38 3.89 -5.64 -5.68
CA GLN A 38 5.01 -5.48 -6.60
C GLN A 38 5.95 -4.38 -6.12
N TRP A 39 7.23 -4.46 -6.48
CA TRP A 39 8.32 -3.70 -5.86
C TRP A 39 8.15 -2.16 -5.78
N VAL A 40 7.51 -1.52 -6.76
CA VAL A 40 7.43 -0.05 -6.89
C VAL A 40 5.99 0.45 -6.88
N PHE A 41 5.08 -0.18 -7.63
CA PHE A 41 3.69 0.27 -7.74
C PHE A 41 2.75 -0.38 -6.71
N GLY A 42 3.28 -1.16 -5.77
CA GLY A 42 2.46 -1.91 -4.83
C GLY A 42 1.53 -2.87 -5.60
N ASN A 43 0.22 -2.72 -5.41
CA ASN A 43 -0.79 -3.53 -6.10
C ASN A 43 -1.53 -2.79 -7.22
N LEU A 44 -1.26 -1.49 -7.39
CA LEU A 44 -2.00 -0.60 -8.30
C LEU A 44 -1.92 -1.00 -9.78
N TYR A 45 -0.77 -1.54 -10.20
CA TYR A 45 -0.61 -2.01 -11.59
C TYR A 45 -1.40 -3.30 -11.83
N ASN A 46 -1.40 -4.22 -10.84
CA ASN A 46 -2.08 -5.51 -10.95
C ASN A 46 -3.61 -5.39 -10.97
N THR A 47 -4.16 -4.36 -10.35
CA THR A 47 -5.60 -4.09 -10.36
C THR A 47 -6.07 -3.38 -11.63
N GLY A 48 -5.18 -3.02 -12.56
CA GLY A 48 -5.54 -2.31 -13.78
C GLY A 48 -5.85 -0.82 -13.59
N ILE A 49 -5.77 -0.30 -12.35
CA ILE A 49 -6.02 1.11 -12.00
C ILE A 49 -5.05 2.03 -12.73
N VAL A 50 -3.75 1.71 -12.70
CA VAL A 50 -2.72 2.53 -13.39
C VAL A 50 -2.93 2.54 -14.90
N SER A 51 -3.42 1.43 -15.46
CA SER A 51 -3.72 1.32 -16.89
C SER A 51 -5.05 1.95 -17.30
N GLY A 52 -5.84 2.48 -16.36
CA GLY A 52 -7.17 3.03 -16.60
C GLY A 52 -8.22 2.01 -17.05
N ARG A 53 -7.95 0.71 -16.89
CA ARG A 53 -8.85 -0.38 -17.30
C ARG A 53 -10.01 -0.58 -16.33
N VAL A 54 -9.76 -0.26 -15.06
CA VAL A 54 -10.66 -0.47 -13.94
C VAL A 54 -10.56 0.76 -13.04
N THR A 55 -11.70 1.23 -12.54
CA THR A 55 -11.74 2.34 -11.57
C THR A 55 -11.36 1.85 -10.17
N LEU A 56 -10.99 2.78 -9.28
CA LEU A 56 -10.66 2.41 -7.91
C LEU A 56 -11.82 1.70 -7.17
N PRO A 57 -13.09 2.14 -7.27
CA PRO A 57 -14.21 1.44 -6.63
C PRO A 57 -14.43 0.02 -7.16
N GLU A 58 -14.30 -0.19 -8.48
CA GLU A 58 -14.42 -1.51 -9.09
C GLU A 58 -13.31 -2.45 -8.61
N ALA A 59 -12.05 -1.98 -8.61
CA ALA A 59 -10.93 -2.75 -8.11
C ALA A 59 -11.09 -3.13 -6.62
N ILE A 60 -11.59 -2.22 -5.79
CA ILE A 60 -11.89 -2.50 -4.38
C ILE A 60 -12.99 -3.56 -4.26
N THR A 61 -14.02 -3.50 -5.12
CA THR A 61 -15.11 -4.48 -5.14
C THR A 61 -14.60 -5.88 -5.49
N GLU A 62 -13.78 -6.01 -6.52
CA GLU A 62 -13.14 -7.29 -6.89
C GLU A 62 -12.26 -7.85 -5.77
N LEU A 63 -11.50 -6.97 -5.10
CA LEU A 63 -10.66 -7.35 -3.98
C LEU A 63 -11.47 -7.81 -2.77
N LYS A 64 -12.59 -7.15 -2.50
CA LYS A 64 -13.54 -7.54 -1.45
C LYS A 64 -14.12 -8.94 -1.73
N GLU A 65 -14.55 -9.19 -2.96
CA GLU A 65 -15.07 -10.51 -3.35
C GLU A 65 -14.01 -11.61 -3.17
N LYS A 66 -12.73 -11.29 -3.40
CA LYS A 66 -11.63 -12.24 -3.34
C LYS A 66 -11.07 -12.49 -1.94
N TYR A 67 -10.96 -11.44 -1.13
CA TYR A 67 -10.25 -11.48 0.17
C TYR A 67 -11.17 -11.26 1.37
N GLY A 68 -12.45 -10.94 1.14
CA GLY A 68 -13.45 -10.69 2.17
C GLY A 68 -13.56 -9.22 2.55
N ASP A 69 -14.24 -8.96 3.67
CA ASP A 69 -14.60 -7.59 4.09
C ASP A 69 -13.42 -6.77 4.64
N VAL A 70 -12.32 -7.43 5.03
CA VAL A 70 -11.11 -6.80 5.56
C VAL A 70 -9.90 -7.35 4.82
N PHE A 71 -9.18 -6.49 4.11
CA PHE A 71 -8.01 -6.90 3.34
C PHE A 71 -6.93 -5.81 3.27
N SER A 72 -5.71 -6.23 2.99
CA SER A 72 -4.58 -5.33 2.76
C SER A 72 -4.46 -4.92 1.31
N PHE A 73 -4.16 -3.65 1.10
CA PHE A 73 -3.93 -3.06 -0.22
C PHE A 73 -2.74 -2.10 -0.18
N TRP A 74 -1.96 -2.07 -1.25
CA TRP A 74 -0.77 -1.21 -1.36
C TRP A 74 -0.96 -0.18 -2.47
N PHE A 75 -1.07 1.09 -2.07
CA PHE A 75 -1.04 2.24 -2.97
C PHE A 75 0.41 2.66 -3.21
N GLY A 76 1.09 2.00 -4.16
CA GLY A 76 2.51 2.26 -4.39
C GLY A 76 3.34 1.86 -3.16
N PRO A 77 4.07 2.79 -2.52
CA PRO A 77 4.79 2.50 -1.29
C PRO A 77 3.89 2.49 -0.05
N TYR A 78 2.65 2.98 -0.11
CA TYR A 78 1.79 3.13 1.07
C TYR A 78 0.99 1.86 1.34
N TYR A 79 1.10 1.33 2.55
CA TYR A 79 0.26 0.23 3.03
C TYR A 79 -1.10 0.78 3.48
N SER A 80 -2.16 0.05 3.17
CA SER A 80 -3.52 0.42 3.58
C SER A 80 -4.32 -0.83 3.92
N ILE A 81 -5.20 -0.69 4.91
CA ILE A 81 -6.18 -1.71 5.27
C ILE A 81 -7.54 -1.20 4.81
N VAL A 82 -8.25 -2.01 4.02
CA VAL A 82 -9.57 -1.67 3.51
C VAL A 82 -10.62 -2.38 4.35
N LEU A 83 -11.53 -1.59 4.94
CA LEU A 83 -12.70 -2.06 5.67
C LEU A 83 -13.94 -1.84 4.80
N SER A 84 -14.56 -2.93 4.36
CA SER A 84 -15.66 -2.88 3.38
C SER A 84 -17.06 -2.85 3.98
N ARG A 85 -17.16 -2.92 5.32
CA ARG A 85 -18.44 -2.89 6.05
C ARG A 85 -18.50 -1.72 7.02
N ILE A 86 -19.70 -1.16 7.14
CA ILE A 86 -19.94 0.05 7.94
C ILE A 86 -19.75 -0.19 9.44
N ASP A 87 -20.03 -1.39 9.95
CA ASP A 87 -19.86 -1.75 11.36
C ASP A 87 -18.38 -1.74 11.77
N HIS A 88 -17.48 -2.21 10.90
CA HIS A 88 -16.03 -2.12 11.14
C HIS A 88 -15.56 -0.67 11.20
N VAL A 89 -16.05 0.16 10.26
CA VAL A 89 -15.71 1.59 10.22
C VAL A 89 -16.24 2.31 11.46
N GLN A 90 -17.48 2.03 11.88
CA GLN A 90 -18.08 2.62 13.07
C GLN A 90 -17.30 2.26 14.34
N HIS A 91 -16.83 1.01 14.46
CA HIS A 91 -16.03 0.60 15.61
C HIS A 91 -14.70 1.36 15.68
N VAL A 92 -13.97 1.43 14.56
CA VAL A 92 -12.69 2.18 14.49
C VAL A 92 -12.90 3.67 14.78
N LEU A 93 -13.99 4.26 14.28
CA LEU A 93 -14.30 5.67 14.52
C LEU A 93 -14.75 5.95 15.96
N ALA A 94 -15.48 5.03 16.59
CA ALA A 94 -15.91 5.15 17.98
C ALA A 94 -14.71 5.10 18.94
N ASP A 95 -13.71 4.27 18.63
CA ASP A 95 -12.51 4.06 19.45
C ASP A 95 -11.29 4.85 18.97
N ARG A 96 -11.49 5.85 18.09
CA ARG A 96 -10.44 6.61 17.40
C ARG A 96 -9.34 7.16 18.32
N HIS A 97 -9.72 7.67 19.50
CA HIS A 97 -8.78 8.24 20.46
C HIS A 97 -7.71 7.22 20.92
N THR A 98 -8.06 5.94 20.97
CA THR A 98 -7.13 4.87 21.35
C THR A 98 -6.10 4.58 20.26
N TYR A 99 -6.48 4.73 18.99
CA TYR A 99 -5.63 4.44 17.83
C TYR A 99 -4.70 5.60 17.45
N ASP A 100 -5.19 6.85 17.54
CA ASP A 100 -4.39 8.04 17.25
C ASP A 100 -3.17 8.17 18.22
N ILE A 101 -3.30 7.67 19.46
CA ILE A 101 -2.21 7.65 20.46
C ILE A 101 -1.16 6.58 20.12
N ALA A 102 -1.58 5.41 19.63
CA ALA A 102 -0.65 4.34 19.29
C ALA A 102 0.30 4.76 18.15
N GLU A 103 -0.19 5.49 17.16
CA GLU A 103 0.60 5.97 16.01
C GLU A 103 1.63 7.04 16.40
N THR A 104 1.41 7.80 17.48
CA THR A 104 2.35 8.85 17.94
C THR A 104 3.46 8.36 18.87
N THR A 105 3.37 7.12 19.37
CA THR A 105 4.35 6.52 20.32
C THR A 105 5.31 5.49 19.72
N THR A 106 5.22 5.21 18.41
CA THR A 106 6.10 4.28 17.67
C THR A 106 6.96 5.03 16.65
#